data_AF-A0A258B7Q3-F1
#
_entry.id   AF-A0A258B7Q3-F1
#
_cell.length_a   1.000
_cell.length_b   1.000
_cell.length_c   1.000
_cell.angle_alpha   90.00
_cell.angle_beta   90.00
_cell.angle_gamma   90.00
#
_symmetry.space_group_name_H-M   'P 1'
#
loop_
_entity.id
_entity.type
_entity.pdbx_description
1 polymer ?
#
loop_
_entity_poly.entity_id
_entity_poly.type
_entity_poly.pdbx_seq_one_letter_code
_entity_poly.pdbx_strand_id
1 'polypeptide(L)'
;YNSNGQVSAYRLSIRVGFRAFDNAGADVVPEAEIYMTRDMDFSVSTVLASDAQMQQFLSSMRRDLAVQILRRVAASAKAPQAKSF
;
A
#
# COMPACT_ATOMS: atom_id res chain seq x y z
N TYR A 1 -16.14 -17.64 4.11
CA TYR A 1 -16.58 -18.93 3.57
C TYR A 1 -18.09 -18.90 3.44
N ASN A 2 -18.64 -19.43 2.35
CA ASN A 2 -20.09 -19.55 2.18
C ASN A 2 -20.65 -20.73 2.99
N SER A 3 -21.97 -20.96 2.93
CA SER A 3 -22.67 -22.04 3.67
C SER A 3 -22.19 -23.47 3.35
N ASN A 4 -21.46 -23.66 2.25
CA ASN A 4 -20.88 -24.94 1.83
C ASN A 4 -19.38 -25.05 2.19
N GLY A 5 -18.83 -24.09 2.95
CA GLY A 5 -17.42 -24.06 3.31
C GLY A 5 -16.47 -23.60 2.20
N GLN A 6 -16.97 -23.03 1.11
CA GLN A 6 -16.15 -22.54 0.00
C GLN A 6 -15.69 -21.10 0.25
N VAL A 7 -14.51 -20.73 -0.26
CA VAL A 7 -14.01 -19.35 -0.21
C VAL A 7 -15.04 -18.43 -0.87
N SER A 8 -15.36 -17.32 -0.22
CA SER A 8 -16.39 -16.36 -0.66
C SER A 8 -15.85 -14.95 -0.87
N ALA A 9 -14.64 -14.68 -0.39
CA ALA A 9 -13.98 -13.40 -0.50
C ALA A 9 -12.47 -13.57 -0.29
N TYR A 10 -11.70 -12.66 -0.86
CA TYR A 10 -10.28 -12.49 -0.61
C TYR A 10 -10.03 -11.14 0.08
N ARG A 11 -8.99 -11.11 0.91
CA ARG A 11 -8.42 -9.90 1.46
C ARG A 11 -7.06 -9.64 0.85
N LEU A 12 -6.96 -8.62 0.00
CA LEU A 12 -5.71 -8.17 -0.60
C LEU A 12 -5.03 -7.21 0.36
N SER A 13 -3.77 -7.46 0.71
CA SER A 13 -2.99 -6.61 1.60
C SER A 13 -1.64 -6.29 0.98
N ILE A 14 -1.25 -5.01 0.99
CA ILE A 14 0.10 -4.56 0.63
C ILE A 14 0.65 -3.79 1.81
N ARG A 15 1.88 -4.12 2.23
CA ARG A 15 2.67 -3.41 3.24
C ARG A 15 3.95 -2.90 2.57
N VAL A 16 4.30 -1.64 2.83
CA VAL A 16 5.51 -1.00 2.30
C VAL A 16 6.24 -0.31 3.45
N GLY A 17 7.46 -0.75 3.72
CA GLY A 17 8.44 0.00 4.51
C GLY A 17 9.23 0.94 3.60
N PHE A 18 9.45 2.17 4.03
CA PHE A 18 10.23 3.15 3.27
C PHE A 18 10.97 4.11 4.20
N ARG A 19 12.07 4.68 3.70
CA ARG A 19 12.90 5.71 4.32
C ARG A 19 13.34 6.68 3.23
N ALA A 20 13.55 7.95 3.56
CA ALA A 20 13.99 8.94 2.58
C ALA A 20 15.15 9.77 3.13
N PHE A 21 16.13 10.03 2.27
CA PHE A 21 17.31 10.82 2.58
C PHE A 21 17.38 12.04 1.67
N ASP A 22 18.04 13.11 2.12
CA ASP A 22 18.42 14.21 1.24
C ASP A 22 19.71 13.88 0.45
N ASN A 23 20.13 14.80 -0.41
CA ASN A 23 21.34 14.63 -1.22
C ASN A 23 22.64 14.56 -0.40
N ALA A 24 22.63 15.00 0.86
CA ALA A 24 23.75 14.90 1.79
C ALA A 24 23.71 13.62 2.63
N GLY A 25 22.69 12.78 2.46
CA GLY A 25 22.49 11.54 3.21
C GLY A 25 21.83 11.74 4.57
N ALA A 26 21.32 12.93 4.89
CA ALA A 26 20.59 13.16 6.12
C ALA A 26 19.18 12.56 6.02
N ASP A 27 18.68 12.01 7.13
CA ASP A 27 17.37 11.37 7.18
C ASP A 27 16.24 12.42 7.11
N VAL A 28 15.46 12.38 6.02
CA VAL A 28 14.33 13.28 5.79
C VAL A 28 13.03 12.62 6.24
N VAL A 29 12.90 11.32 6.02
CA VAL A 29 11.78 10.53 6.51
C VAL A 29 12.38 9.31 7.22
N PRO A 30 12.30 9.25 8.57
CA PRO A 30 12.74 8.05 9.29
C PRO A 30 11.95 6.84 8.80
N GLU A 31 12.47 5.65 9.08
CA GLU A 31 11.83 4.41 8.66
C GLU A 31 10.34 4.40 9.05
N ALA A 32 9.49 4.30 8.02
CA ALA A 32 8.06 4.39 8.15
C ALA A 32 7.39 3.24 7.38
N GLU A 33 6.27 2.78 7.92
CA GLU A 33 5.44 1.77 7.28
C GLU A 33 4.11 2.39 6.82
N ILE A 34 3.65 1.95 5.65
CA ILE A 34 2.27 2.10 5.21
C ILE A 34 1.72 0.74 4.80
N TYR A 35 0.42 0.55 5.04
CA TYR A 35 -0.28 -0.63 4.59
C TYR A 35 -1.60 -0.23 3.95
N MET A 36 -2.08 -1.05 3.03
CA MET A 36 -3.41 -0.94 2.48
C MET A 36 -4.04 -2.31 2.31
N THR A 37 -5.31 -2.38 2.66
CA THR A 37 -6.11 -3.59 2.60
C THR A 37 -7.35 -3.33 1.75
N ARG A 38 -7.73 -4.30 0.92
CA ARG A 38 -8.98 -4.28 0.15
C ARG A 38 -9.60 -5.67 0.15
N ASP A 39 -10.88 -5.73 0.48
CA ASP A 39 -11.68 -6.94 0.37
C ASP A 39 -12.27 -7.05 -1.05
N MET A 40 -12.34 -8.27 -1.56
CA MET A 40 -12.84 -8.61 -2.89
C MET A 40 -13.73 -9.85 -2.78
N ASP A 41 -14.98 -9.74 -3.21
CA ASP A 41 -15.87 -10.90 -3.28
C ASP A 41 -15.35 -11.93 -4.29
N PHE A 42 -15.59 -13.21 -4.02
CA PHE A 42 -15.14 -14.30 -4.87
C PHE A 42 -16.23 -15.36 -5.03
N SER A 43 -16.36 -15.86 -6.26
CA SER A 43 -17.11 -17.06 -6.58
C SER A 43 -16.29 -17.98 -7.47
N VAL A 44 -16.36 -19.29 -7.20
CA VAL A 44 -15.73 -20.33 -8.02
C VAL A 44 -16.28 -20.34 -9.45
N SER A 45 -17.49 -19.81 -9.68
CA SER A 45 -18.07 -19.69 -11.03
C SER A 45 -17.44 -18.58 -11.88
N THR A 46 -16.64 -17.67 -11.29
CA THR A 46 -16.14 -16.46 -11.96
C THR A 46 -14.63 -16.29 -11.86
N VAL A 47 -13.85 -17.37 -11.75
CA VAL A 47 -12.40 -17.33 -11.45
C VAL A 47 -11.63 -16.37 -12.36
N LEU A 48 -11.79 -16.47 -13.69
CA LEU A 48 -11.05 -15.60 -14.63
C LEU A 48 -11.37 -14.11 -14.44
N ALA A 49 -12.63 -13.77 -14.15
CA ALA A 49 -13.03 -12.39 -13.88
C ALA A 49 -12.45 -11.91 -12.54
N SER A 50 -12.48 -12.76 -11.52
CA SER A 50 -11.87 -12.48 -10.22
C SER A 50 -10.36 -12.26 -10.31
N ASP A 51 -9.65 -13.02 -11.15
CA ASP A 51 -8.21 -12.84 -11.37
C ASP A 51 -7.91 -11.48 -12.03
N ALA A 52 -8.65 -11.10 -13.06
CA ALA A 52 -8.51 -9.80 -13.71
C ALA A 52 -8.81 -8.65 -12.73
N GLN A 53 -9.87 -8.78 -11.92
CA GLN A 53 -10.23 -7.80 -10.90
C GLN A 53 -9.14 -7.67 -9.83
N MET A 54 -8.57 -8.79 -9.39
CA MET A 54 -7.47 -8.81 -8.43
C MET A 54 -6.26 -8.04 -8.96
N GLN A 55 -5.86 -8.24 -10.22
CA GLN A 55 -4.75 -7.51 -10.84
C GLN A 55 -5.04 -6.01 -10.93
N GLN A 56 -6.27 -5.64 -11.30
CA GLN A 56 -6.67 -4.23 -11.34
C GLN A 56 -6.61 -3.59 -9.96
N PHE A 57 -7.07 -4.30 -8.93
CA PHE A 57 -6.98 -3.83 -7.55
C PHE A 57 -5.53 -3.70 -7.10
N LEU A 58 -4.68 -4.71 -7.28
CA LEU A 58 -3.27 -4.62 -6.91
C LEU A 58 -2.56 -3.46 -7.61
N SER A 59 -2.84 -3.23 -8.89
CA SER A 59 -2.29 -2.10 -9.65
C SER A 59 -2.74 -0.75 -9.07
N SER A 60 -4.04 -0.56 -8.85
CA SER A 60 -4.57 0.66 -8.20
C SER A 60 -3.96 0.84 -6.82
N MET A 61 -3.89 -0.22 -6.03
CA MET A 61 -3.42 -0.16 -4.66
C MET A 61 -1.95 0.26 -4.58
N ARG A 62 -1.11 -0.22 -5.50
CA ARG A 62 0.28 0.21 -5.63
C ARG A 62 0.39 1.70 -5.98
N ARG A 63 -0.45 2.19 -6.89
CA ARG A 63 -0.47 3.63 -7.25
C ARG A 63 -0.86 4.50 -6.06
N ASP A 64 -1.88 4.10 -5.31
CA ASP A 64 -2.35 4.83 -4.13
C ASP A 64 -1.27 4.90 -3.04
N LEU A 65 -0.59 3.78 -2.77
CA LEU A 65 0.52 3.73 -1.82
C LEU A 65 1.71 4.59 -2.29
N ALA A 66 2.05 4.56 -3.58
CA ALA A 66 3.11 5.41 -4.12
C ALA A 66 2.82 6.90 -3.91
N VAL A 67 1.57 7.34 -4.14
CA VAL A 67 1.15 8.73 -3.88
C VAL A 67 1.23 9.06 -2.39
N GLN A 68 0.86 8.14 -1.50
CA GLN A 68 1.01 8.34 -0.05
C GLN A 68 2.48 8.51 0.37
N ILE A 69 3.38 7.69 -0.18
CA ILE A 69 4.83 7.82 0.06
C ILE A 69 5.30 9.21 -0.38
N LEU A 70 4.97 9.61 -1.62
CA LEU A 70 5.37 10.92 -2.16
C LEU A 70 4.86 12.08 -1.30
N ARG A 71 3.61 12.00 -0.81
CA ARG A 71 3.06 13.02 0.11
C ARG A 71 3.80 13.08 1.44
N ARG A 72 4.14 11.93 2.02
CA ARG A 72 4.91 11.87 3.28
C ARG A 72 6.31 12.44 3.10
N VAL A 73 6.99 12.10 2.02
CA VAL A 73 8.30 12.68 1.68
C VAL A 73 8.21 14.19 1.48
N ALA A 74 7.23 14.66 0.70
CA ALA A 74 7.04 16.08 0.44
C ALA A 74 6.67 16.88 1.70
N ALA A 75 5.90 16.30 2.62
CA ALA A 75 5.55 16.92 3.89
C ALA A 75 6.79 17.05 4.80
N SER A 76 7.60 15.99 4.91
CA SER A 76 8.83 16.03 5.70
C SER A 76 9.87 17.00 5.12
N ALA A 77 9.99 17.10 3.80
CA ALA A 77 10.90 18.05 3.15
C ALA A 77 10.53 19.53 3.41
N LYS A 78 9.26 19.83 3.73
CA LYS A 78 8.80 21.19 4.06
C LYS A 78 8.92 21.53 5.55
N ALA A 79 9.02 20.53 6.41
CA ALA A 79 9.23 20.76 7.84
C ALA A 79 10.67 21.26 8.05
N PRO A 80 10.90 22.33 8.84
CA PRO A 80 12.26 22.72 9.19
C PRO A 80 12.95 21.51 9.83
N GLN A 81 14.12 21.10 9.32
CA GLN A 81 14.89 20.00 9.87
C GLN A 81 15.07 20.26 11.36
N ALA A 82 14.39 19.46 12.19
CA ALA A 82 14.57 19.51 13.64
C ALA A 82 16.00 19.04 13.89
N LYS A 83 16.92 20.00 14.11
CA LYS A 83 18.30 19.70 14.48
C LYS A 83 18.26 18.78 15.68
N SER A 84 18.71 17.55 15.49
CA SER A 84 19.02 16.64 16.59
C SER A 84 20.19 17.26 17.34
N PHE A 85 19.97 17.62 18.60
CA PHE A 85 20.99 18.14 19.53
C PHE A 85 21.86 17.02 20.09
#